data_AF-A0A7C2LQI2-F1
#
_entry.id   AF-A0A7C2LQI2-F1
#
_cell.length_a   1.000
_cell.length_b   1.000
_cell.length_c   1.000
_cell.angle_alpha   90.00
_cell.angle_beta   90.00
_cell.angle_gamma   90.00
#
_symmetry.space_group_name_H-M   'P 1'
#
loop_
_entity.id
_entity.type
_entity.pdbx_description
1 polymer ?
#
loop_
_entity_poly.entity_id
_entity_poly.type
_entity_poly.pdbx_seq_one_letter_code
_entity_poly.pdbx_strand_id
1 'polypeptide(L)'
;MSRAGALTCWLLMLSCHVALAHPAYEGATGFCGGLLHPLLVPAHALAVSGAGLLVGLQPARRRLPAVAAFAAALALGFGAMMLAFAPQTAGLVLLAATVLCGALAALARPVPVVPGGALALVAGAALALDSPPSGISVAVANITLLGTFCGALVLLAAVAGLTAKLAHGWRRLGVRILGSWIAAVALMALAARLAR
;
A
#
# COMPACT_ATOMS: atom_id res chain seq x y z
N MET A 1 -32.93 23.01 2.18
CA MET A 1 -32.62 21.80 2.97
C MET A 1 -33.29 21.95 4.33
N SER A 2 -34.19 21.03 4.70
CA SER A 2 -34.89 21.13 5.99
C SER A 2 -33.90 20.90 7.13
N ARG A 3 -34.05 21.65 8.24
CA ARG A 3 -33.23 21.48 9.46
C ARG A 3 -33.23 20.03 9.97
N ALA A 4 -34.33 19.31 9.73
CA ALA A 4 -34.45 17.88 9.99
C ALA A 4 -33.47 17.04 9.16
N GLY A 5 -33.31 17.31 7.85
CA GLY A 5 -32.38 16.55 7.00
C GLY A 5 -30.91 16.76 7.37
N ALA A 6 -30.55 17.97 7.83
CA ALA A 6 -29.20 18.24 8.32
C ALA A 6 -28.90 17.47 9.61
N LEU A 7 -29.85 17.45 10.55
CA LEU A 7 -29.75 16.69 11.81
C LEU A 7 -29.66 15.18 11.56
N THR A 8 -30.44 14.63 10.62
CA THR A 8 -30.37 13.20 10.27
C THR A 8 -29.02 12.84 9.64
N CYS A 9 -28.48 13.66 8.73
CA CYS A 9 -27.12 13.46 8.20
C CYS A 9 -26.06 13.54 9.30
N TRP A 10 -26.20 14.48 10.23
CA TRP A 10 -25.27 14.65 11.35
C TRP A 10 -25.31 13.45 12.31
N LEU A 11 -26.51 12.97 12.64
CA LEU A 11 -26.72 11.77 13.46
C LEU A 11 -26.20 10.51 12.77
N LEU A 12 -26.36 10.39 11.44
CA LEU A 12 -25.83 9.29 10.65
C LEU A 12 -24.28 9.29 10.62
N MET A 13 -23.66 10.47 10.56
CA MET A 13 -22.19 10.59 10.64
C MET A 13 -21.65 10.30 12.04
N LEU A 14 -22.42 10.60 13.09
CA LEU A 14 -22.07 10.27 14.47
C LEU A 14 -22.31 8.79 14.83
N SER A 15 -23.15 8.08 14.07
CA SER A 15 -23.34 6.62 14.19
C SER A 15 -22.25 5.80 13.50
N CYS A 16 -21.05 6.37 13.28
CA CYS A 16 -19.86 5.62 12.89
C CYS A 16 -19.39 4.78 14.09
N HIS A 17 -20.13 3.71 14.39
CA HIS A 17 -19.67 2.66 15.28
C HIS A 17 -18.41 2.04 14.69
N VAL A 18 -17.55 1.45 15.53
CA VAL A 18 -16.48 0.57 15.03
C VAL A 18 -17.16 -0.42 14.11
N ALA A 19 -16.89 -0.34 12.81
CA ALA A 19 -17.31 -1.39 11.91
C ALA A 19 -16.69 -2.65 12.49
N LEU A 20 -17.53 -3.50 13.08
CA LEU A 20 -17.21 -4.90 13.38
C LEU A 20 -17.01 -5.56 12.02
N ALA A 21 -15.93 -5.19 11.33
CA ALA A 21 -15.42 -5.94 10.22
C ALA A 21 -15.01 -7.27 10.83
N HIS A 22 -15.89 -8.25 10.70
CA HIS A 22 -15.53 -9.66 10.88
C HIS A 22 -14.16 -9.88 10.20
N PRO A 23 -13.26 -10.68 10.78
CA PRO A 23 -11.95 -10.95 10.16
C PRO A 23 -12.20 -11.32 8.71
N ALA A 24 -11.59 -10.64 7.74
CA ALA A 24 -12.03 -10.57 6.34
C ALA A 24 -12.37 -11.92 5.66
N TYR A 25 -11.93 -13.03 6.25
CA TYR A 25 -12.47 -14.38 6.05
C TYR A 25 -12.16 -15.31 7.24
N GLU A 26 -13.12 -16.13 7.64
CA GLU A 26 -12.83 -17.34 8.41
C GLU A 26 -12.10 -18.33 7.49
N GLY A 27 -10.89 -18.75 7.86
CA GLY A 27 -10.25 -19.92 7.22
C GLY A 27 -8.89 -19.71 6.57
N ALA A 28 -8.31 -18.51 6.52
CA ALA A 28 -6.86 -18.47 6.49
C ALA A 28 -6.15 -17.28 7.15
N THR A 29 -4.92 -17.46 7.63
CA THR A 29 -4.31 -18.75 7.93
C THR A 29 -2.94 -18.85 7.31
N GLY A 30 -1.88 -18.47 8.01
CA GLY A 30 -0.52 -18.68 7.51
C GLY A 30 -0.30 -18.05 6.14
N PHE A 31 0.11 -18.87 5.17
CA PHE A 31 0.58 -18.38 3.87
C PHE A 31 -0.51 -17.70 3.06
N CYS A 32 -1.70 -18.30 2.95
CA CYS A 32 -2.80 -17.73 2.16
C CYS A 32 -3.31 -16.42 2.76
N GLY A 33 -3.34 -16.33 4.10
CA GLY A 33 -3.68 -15.08 4.81
C GLY A 33 -2.64 -14.00 4.54
N GLY A 34 -1.36 -14.37 4.61
CA GLY A 34 -0.27 -13.49 4.21
C GLY A 34 -0.38 -13.03 2.75
N LEU A 35 -0.63 -13.95 1.83
CA LEU A 35 -0.69 -13.65 0.38
C LEU A 35 -1.73 -12.58 0.06
N LEU A 36 -2.88 -12.60 0.73
CA LEU A 36 -3.94 -11.62 0.56
C LEU A 36 -3.76 -10.37 1.44
N HIS A 37 -2.87 -10.41 2.43
CA HIS A 37 -2.70 -9.33 3.42
C HIS A 37 -2.49 -7.94 2.79
N PRO A 38 -1.60 -7.75 1.79
CA PRO A 38 -1.40 -6.45 1.17
C PRO A 38 -2.63 -5.92 0.40
N LEU A 39 -3.58 -6.79 0.04
CA LEU A 39 -4.83 -6.41 -0.60
C LEU A 39 -5.91 -6.07 0.42
N LEU A 40 -5.93 -6.79 1.55
CA LEU A 40 -6.94 -6.66 2.60
C LEU A 40 -6.66 -5.50 3.56
N VAL A 41 -5.39 -5.12 3.74
CA VAL A 41 -5.01 -3.93 4.52
C VAL A 41 -5.04 -2.70 3.61
N PRO A 42 -5.98 -1.75 3.78
CA PRO A 42 -6.16 -0.65 2.83
C PRO A 42 -4.90 0.21 2.64
N ALA A 43 -4.14 0.45 3.71
CA ALA A 43 -2.88 1.21 3.64
C ALA A 43 -1.84 0.50 2.75
N HIS A 44 -1.73 -0.83 2.85
CA HIS A 44 -0.81 -1.61 2.04
C HIS A 44 -1.28 -1.65 0.59
N ALA A 45 -2.58 -1.83 0.36
CA ALA A 45 -3.16 -1.86 -0.98
C ALA A 45 -2.89 -0.55 -1.74
N LEU A 46 -3.08 0.59 -1.08
CA LEU A 46 -2.77 1.91 -1.63
C LEU A 46 -1.27 2.08 -1.86
N ALA A 47 -0.43 1.67 -0.91
CA ALA A 47 1.03 1.79 -1.03
C ALA A 47 1.59 0.99 -2.21
N VAL A 48 1.22 -0.29 -2.31
CA VAL A 48 1.67 -1.17 -3.40
C VAL A 48 1.09 -0.72 -4.73
N SER A 49 -0.16 -0.26 -4.76
CA SER A 49 -0.76 0.28 -5.98
C SER A 49 -0.05 1.56 -6.43
N GLY A 50 0.21 2.50 -5.52
CA GLY A 50 0.93 3.74 -5.83
C GLY A 50 2.35 3.49 -6.33
N ALA A 51 3.09 2.59 -5.67
CA ALA A 51 4.41 2.16 -6.13
C ALA A 51 4.34 1.45 -7.50
N GLY A 52 3.35 0.57 -7.69
CA GLY A 52 3.12 -0.16 -8.94
C GLY A 52 2.82 0.78 -10.12
N LEU A 53 2.01 1.82 -9.90
CA LEU A 53 1.75 2.86 -10.91
C LEU A 53 3.07 3.54 -11.31
N LEU A 54 3.89 3.97 -10.35
CA LEU A 54 5.18 4.60 -10.63
C LEU A 54 6.14 3.67 -11.38
N VAL A 55 6.25 2.40 -10.96
CA VAL A 55 7.08 1.40 -11.64
C VAL A 55 6.59 1.19 -13.07
N GLY A 56 5.27 1.08 -13.29
CA GLY A 56 4.69 0.87 -14.61
C GLY A 56 4.90 2.03 -15.59
N LEU A 57 4.98 3.26 -15.07
CA LEU A 57 5.33 4.46 -15.85
C LEU A 57 6.80 4.48 -16.31
N GLN A 58 7.70 3.71 -15.68
CA GLN A 58 9.10 3.70 -16.05
C GLN A 58 9.33 3.04 -17.44
N PRO A 59 10.37 3.46 -18.18
CA PRO A 59 10.83 2.72 -19.36
C PRO A 59 11.20 1.28 -19.00
N ALA A 60 11.02 0.34 -19.95
CA ALA A 60 11.21 -1.10 -19.71
C ALA A 60 12.53 -1.44 -18.97
N ARG A 61 13.65 -0.85 -19.40
CA ARG A 61 14.99 -1.04 -18.79
C ARG A 61 15.11 -0.62 -17.32
N ARG A 62 14.18 0.21 -16.81
CA ARG A 62 14.19 0.76 -15.45
C ARG A 62 13.16 0.13 -14.52
N ARG A 63 12.25 -0.70 -15.05
CA ARG A 63 11.19 -1.35 -14.26
C ARG A 63 11.76 -2.41 -13.33
N LEU A 64 12.58 -3.32 -13.86
CA LEU A 64 13.15 -4.41 -13.07
C LEU A 64 14.00 -3.91 -11.91
N PRO A 65 14.90 -2.91 -12.08
CA PRO A 65 15.62 -2.32 -10.94
C PRO A 65 14.69 -1.75 -9.85
N ALA A 66 13.58 -1.09 -10.22
CA ALA A 66 12.64 -0.55 -9.25
C ALA A 66 11.86 -1.65 -8.50
N VAL A 67 11.45 -2.72 -9.20
CA VAL A 67 10.85 -3.91 -8.58
C VAL A 67 11.85 -4.59 -7.65
N ALA A 68 13.10 -4.75 -8.08
CA ALA A 68 14.16 -5.36 -7.27
C ALA A 68 14.45 -4.54 -6.01
N ALA A 69 14.46 -3.21 -6.12
CA ALA A 69 14.61 -2.32 -4.98
C ALA A 69 13.46 -2.50 -3.96
N PHE A 70 12.21 -2.48 -4.42
CA PHE A 70 11.05 -2.76 -3.56
C PHE A 70 11.15 -4.14 -2.90
N ALA A 71 11.48 -5.18 -3.68
CA ALA A 71 11.61 -6.55 -3.18
C ALA A 71 12.73 -6.71 -2.15
N ALA A 72 13.89 -6.10 -2.38
CA ALA A 72 15.02 -6.14 -1.47
C ALA A 72 14.67 -5.43 -0.15
N ALA A 73 14.07 -4.24 -0.22
CA ALA A 73 13.64 -3.52 0.98
C ALA A 73 12.55 -4.27 1.77
N LEU A 74 11.63 -4.92 1.07
CA LEU A 74 10.59 -5.75 1.67
C LEU A 74 11.20 -6.97 2.38
N ALA A 75 12.14 -7.68 1.74
CA ALA A 75 12.84 -8.81 2.34
C ALA A 75 13.65 -8.39 3.58
N LEU A 76 14.38 -7.27 3.50
CA LEU A 76 15.14 -6.73 4.64
C LEU A 76 14.23 -6.30 5.78
N GLY A 77 13.11 -5.64 5.48
CA GLY A 77 12.12 -5.23 6.49
C GLY A 77 11.50 -6.42 7.20
N PHE A 78 11.13 -7.48 6.48
CA PHE A 78 10.62 -8.70 7.10
C PHE A 78 11.69 -9.45 7.90
N GLY A 79 12.93 -9.47 7.42
CA GLY A 79 14.07 -9.98 8.20
C GLY A 79 14.24 -9.23 9.52
N ALA A 80 14.10 -7.89 9.50
CA ALA A 80 14.13 -7.08 10.72
C ALA A 80 12.93 -7.40 11.65
N MET A 81 11.72 -7.60 11.11
CA MET A 81 10.56 -8.03 11.89
C MET A 81 10.76 -9.39 12.55
N MET A 82 11.41 -10.35 11.88
CA MET A 82 11.78 -11.65 12.46
C MET A 82 12.78 -11.51 13.63
N LEU A 83 13.55 -10.42 13.66
CA LEU A 83 14.43 -10.04 14.77
C LEU A 83 13.73 -9.16 15.82
N ALA A 84 12.40 -9.12 15.82
CA ALA A 84 11.56 -8.31 16.72
C ALA A 84 11.76 -6.79 16.60
N PHE A 85 12.29 -6.30 15.48
CA PHE A 85 12.34 -4.87 15.20
C PHE A 85 11.04 -4.39 14.55
N ALA A 86 10.16 -3.77 15.35
CA ALA A 86 8.85 -3.26 14.90
C ALA A 86 8.66 -1.78 15.27
N PRO A 87 9.13 -0.83 14.43
CA PRO A 87 9.04 0.59 14.74
C PRO A 87 7.60 1.10 14.67
N GLN A 88 7.16 1.83 15.70
CA GLN A 88 5.81 2.38 15.80
C GLN A 88 5.47 3.40 14.69
N THR A 89 6.50 3.96 14.05
CA THR A 89 6.37 4.95 12.98
C THR A 89 6.21 4.36 11.58
N ALA A 90 6.35 3.02 11.41
CA ALA A 90 6.33 2.38 10.09
C ALA A 90 5.10 2.75 9.26
N GLY A 91 3.91 2.72 9.87
CA GLY A 91 2.68 3.07 9.18
C GLY A 91 2.55 4.55 8.80
N LEU A 92 3.15 5.47 9.56
CA LEU A 92 3.21 6.89 9.17
C LEU A 92 4.12 7.07 7.95
N VAL A 93 5.28 6.41 7.95
CA VAL A 93 6.22 6.41 6.83
C VAL A 93 5.58 5.78 5.59
N LEU A 94 4.85 4.68 5.75
CA LEU A 94 4.14 4.01 4.66
C LEU A 94 3.10 4.94 4.01
N LEU A 95 2.28 5.61 4.82
CA LEU A 95 1.28 6.54 4.31
C LEU A 95 1.93 7.76 3.64
N ALA A 96 2.97 8.34 4.23
CA ALA A 96 3.71 9.45 3.63
C ALA A 96 4.33 9.05 2.27
N ALA A 97 4.96 7.88 2.19
CA ALA A 97 5.47 7.34 0.93
C ALA A 97 4.33 7.11 -0.09
N THR A 98 3.18 6.62 0.37
CA THR A 98 1.99 6.41 -0.47
C THR A 98 1.45 7.72 -1.05
N VAL A 99 1.40 8.80 -0.25
CA VAL A 99 1.05 10.14 -0.71
C VAL A 99 1.98 10.58 -1.84
N LEU A 100 3.30 10.46 -1.62
CA LEU A 100 4.30 10.84 -2.62
C LEU A 100 4.19 9.99 -3.89
N CYS A 101 4.03 8.68 -3.75
CA CYS A 101 3.85 7.77 -4.87
C CYS A 101 2.60 8.13 -5.70
N GLY A 102 1.46 8.32 -5.03
CA GLY A 102 0.21 8.71 -5.68
C GLY A 102 0.31 10.08 -6.37
N ALA A 103 0.88 11.08 -5.70
CA ALA A 103 1.03 12.43 -6.24
C ALA A 103 1.94 12.46 -7.47
N LEU A 104 3.05 11.74 -7.43
CA LEU A 104 3.96 11.63 -8.58
C LEU A 104 3.33 10.79 -9.71
N ALA A 105 2.61 9.71 -9.39
CA ALA A 105 1.84 8.96 -10.38
C ALA A 105 0.77 9.86 -11.04
N ALA A 106 0.18 10.79 -10.29
CA ALA A 106 -0.80 11.76 -10.80
C ALA A 106 -0.23 12.76 -11.82
N LEU A 107 1.10 12.85 -11.95
CA LEU A 107 1.74 13.59 -13.04
C LEU A 107 1.72 12.81 -14.36
N ALA A 108 1.51 11.49 -14.30
CA ALA A 108 1.55 10.53 -15.40
C ALA A 108 2.77 10.70 -16.31
N ARG A 109 3.92 10.91 -15.66
CA ARG A 109 5.24 10.99 -16.30
C ARG A 109 6.21 10.05 -15.58
N PRO A 110 7.18 9.47 -16.29
CA PRO A 110 8.25 8.72 -15.64
C PRO A 110 9.00 9.61 -14.66
N VAL A 111 9.21 9.12 -13.44
CA VAL A 111 9.99 9.80 -12.39
C VAL A 111 11.48 9.51 -12.61
N PRO A 112 12.41 10.43 -12.27
CA PRO A 112 13.84 10.14 -12.33
C PRO A 112 14.23 8.89 -11.52
N VAL A 113 15.30 8.22 -11.92
CA VAL A 113 15.69 6.90 -11.39
C VAL A 113 15.91 6.91 -9.89
N VAL A 114 16.68 7.88 -9.39
CA VAL A 114 17.05 7.98 -7.98
C VAL A 114 15.81 8.16 -7.08
N PRO A 115 14.95 9.19 -7.26
CA PRO A 115 13.75 9.35 -6.43
C PRO A 115 12.74 8.22 -6.62
N GLY A 116 12.60 7.67 -7.84
CA GLY A 116 11.71 6.52 -8.07
C GLY A 116 12.17 5.26 -7.34
N GLY A 117 13.48 4.97 -7.37
CA GLY A 117 14.08 3.86 -6.63
C GLY A 117 14.03 4.08 -5.12
N ALA A 118 14.29 5.30 -4.64
CA ALA A 118 14.18 5.64 -3.22
C ALA A 118 12.75 5.44 -2.70
N LEU A 119 11.74 5.88 -3.45
CA LEU A 119 10.33 5.65 -3.08
C LEU A 119 9.96 4.18 -3.09
N ALA A 120 10.47 3.39 -4.05
CA ALA A 120 10.27 1.94 -4.07
C ALA A 120 10.90 1.26 -2.84
N LEU A 121 12.12 1.65 -2.45
CA LEU A 121 12.79 1.17 -1.24
C LEU A 121 11.98 1.52 0.02
N VAL A 122 11.61 2.80 0.17
CA VAL A 122 10.88 3.28 1.35
C VAL A 122 9.51 2.61 1.45
N ALA A 123 8.77 2.49 0.34
CA ALA A 123 7.47 1.83 0.34
C ALA A 123 7.58 0.34 0.71
N GLY A 124 8.58 -0.38 0.17
CA GLY A 124 8.81 -1.79 0.49
C GLY A 124 9.18 -1.99 1.96
N ALA A 125 10.14 -1.22 2.47
CA ALA A 125 10.57 -1.30 3.87
C ALA A 125 9.44 -0.92 4.84
N ALA A 126 8.74 0.19 4.58
CA ALA A 126 7.65 0.64 5.42
C ALA A 126 6.48 -0.34 5.44
N LEU A 127 6.16 -0.98 4.31
CA LEU A 127 5.12 -2.02 4.26
C LEU A 127 5.50 -3.22 5.12
N ALA A 128 6.73 -3.72 4.98
CA ALA A 128 7.19 -4.85 5.79
C ALA A 128 7.17 -4.53 7.29
N LEU A 129 7.63 -3.35 7.69
CA LEU A 129 7.69 -2.93 9.09
C LEU A 129 6.32 -2.56 9.68
N ASP A 130 5.34 -2.21 8.84
CA ASP A 130 3.93 -1.98 9.22
C ASP A 130 3.10 -3.29 9.20
N SER A 131 3.74 -4.44 8.96
CA SER A 131 3.10 -5.76 8.91
C SER A 131 3.55 -6.63 10.10
N PRO A 132 3.13 -6.33 11.34
CA PRO A 132 3.48 -7.14 12.49
C PRO A 132 3.04 -8.60 12.30
N PRO A 133 3.91 -9.58 12.61
CA PRO A 133 3.55 -10.98 12.50
C PRO A 133 2.31 -11.27 13.37
N SER A 134 1.27 -11.80 12.74
CA SER A 134 0.05 -12.25 13.43
C SER A 134 -0.03 -13.77 13.33
N GLY A 135 0.05 -14.44 14.47
CA GLY A 135 0.01 -15.91 14.52
C GLY A 135 0.15 -16.43 15.95
N ILE A 136 -0.48 -17.57 16.20
CA ILE A 136 -0.40 -18.31 17.48
C ILE A 136 0.97 -18.93 17.75
N SER A 137 1.81 -19.04 16.72
CA SER A 137 3.19 -19.55 16.82
C SER A 137 4.13 -18.76 15.91
N VAL A 138 5.42 -18.73 16.27
CA VAL A 138 6.48 -18.08 15.47
C VAL A 138 6.56 -18.66 14.05
N ALA A 139 6.35 -19.98 13.91
CA ALA A 139 6.34 -20.63 12.60
C ALA A 139 5.19 -20.12 11.71
N VAL A 140 3.97 -20.03 12.26
CA VAL A 140 2.79 -19.52 11.52
C VAL A 140 2.97 -18.04 11.18
N ALA A 141 3.50 -17.25 12.11
CA ALA A 141 3.86 -15.86 11.90
C ALA A 141 4.83 -15.70 10.71
N ASN A 142 5.93 -16.46 10.70
CA ASN A 142 6.93 -16.39 9.63
C ASN A 142 6.37 -16.83 8.26
N ILE A 143 5.53 -17.87 8.24
CA ILE A 143 4.82 -18.32 7.03
C ILE A 143 3.87 -17.22 6.51
N THR A 144 3.22 -16.48 7.42
CA THR A 144 2.35 -15.35 7.07
C THR A 144 3.15 -14.18 6.49
N LEU A 145 4.34 -13.88 7.03
CA LEU A 145 5.23 -12.86 6.47
C LEU A 145 5.70 -13.26 5.06
N LEU A 146 6.03 -14.53 4.83
CA LEU A 146 6.39 -15.04 3.49
C LEU A 146 5.22 -14.90 2.50
N GLY A 147 3.99 -15.21 2.93
CA GLY A 147 2.80 -14.95 2.14
C GLY A 147 2.68 -13.47 1.78
N THR A 148 2.83 -12.58 2.77
CA THR A 148 2.74 -11.12 2.59
C THR A 148 3.79 -10.59 1.61
N PHE A 149 5.01 -11.12 1.69
CA PHE A 149 6.08 -10.87 0.73
C PHE A 149 5.65 -11.21 -0.70
N CYS A 150 5.18 -12.44 -0.92
CA CYS A 150 4.70 -12.88 -2.23
C CYS A 150 3.51 -12.03 -2.72
N GLY A 151 2.55 -11.75 -1.84
CA GLY A 151 1.35 -10.98 -2.14
C GLY A 151 1.67 -9.56 -2.60
N ALA A 152 2.59 -8.90 -1.90
CA ALA A 152 3.00 -7.55 -2.22
C ALA A 152 3.74 -7.49 -3.56
N LEU A 153 4.61 -8.48 -3.85
CA LEU A 153 5.29 -8.57 -5.14
C LEU A 153 4.34 -8.86 -6.30
N VAL A 154 3.40 -9.79 -6.12
CA VAL A 154 2.38 -10.11 -7.15
C VAL A 154 1.52 -8.88 -7.43
N LEU A 155 1.03 -8.20 -6.38
CA LEU A 155 0.23 -6.99 -6.54
C LEU A 155 1.02 -5.86 -7.23
N LEU A 156 2.27 -5.63 -6.81
CA LEU A 156 3.15 -4.65 -7.44
C LEU A 156 3.35 -4.95 -8.93
N ALA A 157 3.71 -6.19 -9.26
CA ALA A 157 3.95 -6.63 -10.62
C ALA A 157 2.69 -6.54 -11.49
N ALA A 158 1.52 -6.89 -10.94
CA ALA A 158 0.24 -6.77 -11.62
C ALA A 158 -0.08 -5.30 -11.94
N VAL A 159 -0.03 -4.41 -10.96
CA VAL A 159 -0.33 -2.98 -11.16
C VAL A 159 0.68 -2.34 -12.12
N ALA A 160 1.97 -2.63 -11.95
CA ALA A 160 3.02 -2.13 -12.85
C ALA A 160 2.86 -2.65 -14.27
N GLY A 161 2.53 -3.94 -14.43
CA GLY A 161 2.29 -4.59 -15.72
C GLY A 161 1.06 -4.01 -16.44
N LEU A 162 -0.05 -3.83 -15.73
CA LEU A 162 -1.26 -3.20 -16.26
C LEU A 162 -0.98 -1.76 -16.70
N THR A 163 -0.33 -0.97 -15.84
CA THR A 163 0.08 0.41 -16.13
C THR A 163 0.97 0.49 -17.37
N ALA A 164 1.91 -0.43 -17.50
CA ALA A 164 2.82 -0.50 -18.63
C ALA A 164 2.13 -0.82 -19.97
N LYS A 165 1.11 -1.69 -19.95
CA LYS A 165 0.41 -2.21 -21.12
C LYS A 165 -0.77 -1.35 -21.58
N LEU A 166 -1.27 -0.45 -20.73
CA LEU A 166 -2.33 0.49 -21.08
C LEU A 166 -1.96 1.34 -22.31
N ALA A 167 -2.90 1.46 -23.25
CA ALA A 167 -2.76 2.33 -24.42
C ALA A 167 -2.45 3.77 -23.98
N HIS A 168 -1.63 4.50 -24.75
CA HIS A 168 -1.01 5.75 -24.32
C HIS A 168 -1.99 6.78 -23.72
N GLY A 169 -3.15 6.99 -24.36
CA GLY A 169 -4.19 7.91 -23.87
C GLY A 169 -4.82 7.47 -22.55
N TRP A 170 -5.27 6.22 -22.47
CA TRP A 170 -5.86 5.62 -21.27
C TRP A 170 -4.88 5.51 -20.12
N ARG A 171 -3.61 5.20 -20.41
CA ARG A 171 -2.53 5.19 -19.41
C ARG A 171 -2.41 6.56 -18.77
N ARG A 172 -2.34 7.63 -19.57
CA ARG A 172 -2.19 8.98 -19.01
C ARG A 172 -3.39 9.37 -18.17
N LEU A 173 -4.62 9.18 -18.64
CA LEU A 173 -5.80 9.57 -17.87
C LEU A 173 -6.00 8.69 -16.62
N GLY A 174 -5.95 7.38 -16.78
CA GLY A 174 -6.18 6.41 -15.70
C GLY A 174 -5.16 6.53 -14.57
N VAL A 175 -3.87 6.64 -14.89
CA VAL A 175 -2.82 6.83 -13.87
C VAL A 175 -2.99 8.18 -13.16
N ARG A 176 -3.42 9.25 -13.87
CA ARG A 176 -3.69 10.55 -13.23
C ARG A 176 -4.80 10.45 -12.18
N ILE A 177 -5.92 9.84 -12.56
CA ILE A 177 -7.08 9.67 -11.70
C ILE A 177 -6.71 8.79 -10.50
N LEU A 178 -6.21 7.58 -10.75
CA LEU A 178 -5.86 6.63 -9.69
C LEU A 178 -4.77 7.19 -8.76
N GLY A 179 -3.71 7.80 -9.32
CA GLY A 179 -2.66 8.43 -8.52
C GLY A 179 -3.20 9.53 -7.61
N SER A 180 -4.09 10.39 -8.11
CA SER A 180 -4.70 11.46 -7.31
C SER A 180 -5.59 10.93 -6.19
N TRP A 181 -6.35 9.86 -6.44
CA TRP A 181 -7.18 9.22 -5.44
C TRP A 181 -6.34 8.55 -4.36
N ILE A 182 -5.30 7.81 -4.76
CA ILE A 182 -4.34 7.19 -3.83
C ILE A 182 -3.69 8.26 -2.94
N ALA A 183 -3.23 9.36 -3.53
CA ALA A 183 -2.61 10.45 -2.79
C ALA A 183 -3.59 11.08 -1.78
N ALA A 184 -4.82 11.38 -2.22
CA ALA A 184 -5.82 12.00 -1.37
C ALA A 184 -6.22 11.09 -0.20
N VAL A 185 -6.50 9.80 -0.47
CA VAL A 185 -6.89 8.83 0.57
C VAL A 185 -5.75 8.62 1.57
N ALA A 186 -4.52 8.45 1.09
CA ALA A 186 -3.35 8.30 1.95
C ALA A 186 -3.09 9.56 2.78
N LEU A 187 -3.30 10.76 2.22
CA LEU A 187 -3.13 12.02 2.94
C LEU A 187 -4.18 12.18 4.05
N MET A 188 -5.45 11.85 3.77
CA MET A 188 -6.50 11.84 4.77
C MET A 188 -6.20 10.85 5.90
N ALA A 189 -5.76 9.63 5.55
CA ALA A 189 -5.36 8.62 6.52
C ALA A 189 -4.15 9.06 7.37
N LEU A 190 -3.15 9.70 6.75
CA LEU A 190 -1.98 10.23 7.42
C LEU A 190 -2.38 11.34 8.40
N ALA A 191 -3.17 12.32 7.95
CA ALA A 191 -3.67 13.40 8.78
C ALA A 191 -4.48 12.86 9.97
N ALA A 192 -5.34 11.86 9.75
CA ALA A 192 -6.12 11.23 10.81
C ALA A 192 -5.30 10.42 11.81
N ARG A 193 -4.08 9.97 11.44
CA ARG A 193 -3.15 9.34 12.39
C ARG A 193 -2.35 10.38 13.18
N LEU A 194 -2.05 11.54 12.59
CA LEU A 194 -1.31 12.63 13.25
C LEU A 194 -2.19 13.48 14.19
N ALA A 195 -3.50 13.49 13.98
CA ALA A 195 -4.45 14.23 14.80
C ALA A 195 -4.95 13.46 16.03
N ARG A 196 -4.52 12.21 16.22
CA ARG A 196 -4.78 11.41 17.42
C ARG A 196 -3.62 11.51 18.38
#